data_AF-A0A938WTW7-F1
#
_entry.id   AF-A0A938WTW7-F1
#
_cell.length_a   1.000
_cell.length_b   1.000
_cell.length_c   1.000
_cell.angle_alpha   90.00
_cell.angle_beta   90.00
_cell.angle_gamma   90.00
#
_symmetry.space_group_name_H-M   'P 1'
#
loop_
_entity.id
_entity.type
_entity.pdbx_description
1 polymer ?
#
loop_
_entity_poly.entity_id
_entity_poly.type
_entity_poly.pdbx_seq_one_letter_code
_entity_poly.pdbx_strand_id
1 'polypeptide(L)'
;MKRTFFTLTAVLASALCFAQTTERIDVGTMQKVRQTKATSQVMTLKSKDAPKKSATTGNYYTRPAGTMYRGFDKEGMGYYNVGLVAPAYTDMQFTNMNADRSGNWYLNAQTGLVSADDMADADNNLIIEGGIQGGYYLPEPVLVNGSDSYKLPNRYGSTYMGQISTSYEITPLTYTDSHVGRPLNGWGILSSHYLYGAGTYNDSELGALTSIGVRQHYEKPISPLYVEDIYLSAVSNNGDDTPLKNGATLTMRITNDAGEEIAVLTAGAEDLTQEGDPESDDYYGLAYQWNIVFTNKVEDPLSGTLVANPFVIDEAFNVEITGFDNPDVNLGLCGFQCAEEDPLEDADVLLSDGDEVYALSYTSANLALPMTFTGIFDYVDVSSVLSYYTDDTQTATVDIENCNVLRITDDGTSCYMDNEAGEPAAYVMTGADWYDDNQNENYYYEVASSSDGSGDWITSYAVDNTSWIELGYNFITFSATACPSGEGRWAVVNIVGRGVTSATPIILLQGTATLDDVNIPSGITNITTGNSNKEFDPNAPVYNLEGQRVSKDAKGILIQNGRKFIRK
;
A
#
# COMPACT_ATOMS: atom_id res chain seq x y z
N MET A 1 24.87 -43.43 19.05
CA MET A 1 23.83 -43.05 20.05
C MET A 1 22.55 -42.78 19.28
N LYS A 2 21.43 -43.35 19.73
CA LYS A 2 20.16 -43.40 18.99
C LYS A 2 19.67 -41.97 18.68
N ARG A 3 19.68 -41.60 17.40
CA ARG A 3 18.99 -40.42 16.87
C ARG A 3 17.50 -40.75 16.87
N THR A 4 16.80 -40.26 17.88
CA THR A 4 15.34 -40.29 17.93
C THR A 4 14.85 -39.27 16.92
N PHE A 5 14.37 -39.77 15.78
CA PHE A 5 13.44 -39.03 14.91
C PHE A 5 12.28 -38.58 15.80
N PHE A 6 12.23 -37.30 16.14
CA PHE A 6 11.01 -36.69 16.64
C PHE A 6 10.13 -36.38 15.44
N THR A 7 8.98 -37.04 15.46
CA THR A 7 7.83 -36.85 14.60
C THR A 7 7.46 -35.37 14.49
N LEU A 8 7.22 -34.99 13.24
CA LEU A 8 6.49 -33.85 12.72
C LEU A 8 5.09 -33.72 13.40
N THR A 9 5.01 -33.39 14.68
CA THR A 9 3.76 -33.06 15.38
C THR A 9 4.07 -32.38 16.71
N ALA A 10 3.58 -31.15 16.88
CA ALA A 10 3.47 -30.42 18.15
C ALA A 10 4.78 -29.94 18.82
N VAL A 11 5.52 -29.08 18.12
CA VAL A 11 5.90 -27.79 18.72
C VAL A 11 5.52 -26.75 17.67
N LEU A 12 4.27 -26.30 17.72
CA LEU A 12 3.92 -25.01 17.12
C LEU A 12 4.86 -24.01 17.80
N ALA A 13 5.89 -23.58 17.08
CA ALA A 13 6.62 -22.39 17.45
C ALA A 13 5.59 -21.26 17.54
N SER A 14 5.16 -20.92 18.75
CA SER A 14 4.47 -19.67 19.02
C SER A 14 5.49 -18.55 18.87
N ALA A 15 5.95 -18.32 17.63
CA ALA A 15 6.60 -17.09 17.24
C ALA A 15 5.52 -16.01 17.21
N LEU A 16 5.11 -15.55 18.39
CA LEU A 16 4.18 -14.44 18.57
C LEU A 16 4.98 -13.32 19.21
N CYS A 17 5.66 -12.55 18.38
CA CYS A 17 6.42 -11.39 18.85
C CYS A 17 6.60 -10.34 17.77
N PHE A 18 5.61 -10.19 16.89
CA PHE A 18 5.26 -8.89 16.33
C PHE A 18 3.73 -8.89 16.24
N ALA A 19 3.14 -7.76 16.62
CA ALA A 19 1.76 -7.60 17.10
C ALA A 19 1.56 -8.21 18.50
N GLN A 20 1.16 -7.36 19.48
CA GLN A 20 0.12 -7.79 20.39
C GLN A 20 -0.92 -8.48 19.49
N THR A 21 -1.10 -9.78 19.62
CA THR A 21 -2.21 -10.47 18.96
C THR A 21 -3.46 -9.77 19.48
N THR A 22 -3.93 -8.75 18.75
CA THR A 22 -5.30 -8.31 18.85
C THR A 22 -6.07 -9.57 18.57
N GLU A 23 -6.61 -10.18 19.63
CA GLU A 23 -7.44 -11.37 19.54
C GLU A 23 -8.37 -11.19 18.35
N ARG A 24 -8.58 -12.25 17.56
CA ARG A 24 -9.49 -12.20 16.41
C ARG A 24 -10.86 -11.71 16.88
N ILE A 25 -11.13 -10.43 16.70
CA ILE A 25 -12.42 -9.82 16.96
C ILE A 25 -13.27 -10.14 15.73
N ASP A 26 -14.35 -10.90 15.93
CA ASP A 26 -15.28 -11.20 14.86
C ASP A 26 -15.91 -9.89 14.35
N VAL A 27 -15.70 -9.56 13.07
CA VAL A 27 -16.10 -8.29 12.43
C VAL A 27 -17.40 -8.40 11.63
N GLY A 28 -18.07 -9.55 11.63
CA GLY A 28 -19.36 -9.77 10.98
C GLY A 28 -19.27 -9.86 9.45
N THR A 29 -20.34 -10.32 8.81
CA THR A 29 -20.37 -10.54 7.34
C THR A 29 -20.54 -9.23 6.57
N MET A 30 -19.73 -9.01 5.53
CA MET A 30 -19.89 -7.89 4.61
C MET A 30 -20.99 -8.18 3.56
N GLN A 31 -21.82 -7.18 3.27
CA GLN A 31 -22.84 -7.25 2.20
C GLN A 31 -22.34 -6.50 0.96
N LYS A 32 -22.48 -7.10 -0.23
CA LYS A 32 -22.18 -6.43 -1.50
C LYS A 32 -23.27 -5.42 -1.88
N VAL A 33 -22.88 -4.29 -2.45
CA VAL A 33 -23.75 -3.23 -2.97
C VAL A 33 -23.26 -2.73 -4.32
N ARG A 34 -24.15 -2.03 -5.03
CA ARG A 34 -23.80 -1.31 -6.26
C ARG A 34 -23.50 0.15 -5.92
N GLN A 35 -22.50 0.73 -6.58
CA GLN A 35 -22.13 2.13 -6.45
C GLN A 35 -23.34 3.02 -6.74
N THR A 36 -23.48 4.09 -5.95
CA THR A 36 -24.48 5.11 -6.26
C THR A 36 -24.02 5.88 -7.49
N LYS A 37 -24.86 5.96 -8.52
CA LYS A 37 -24.59 6.77 -9.71
C LYS A 37 -24.28 8.21 -9.32
N ALA A 38 -23.35 8.81 -10.06
CA ALA A 38 -23.04 10.23 -9.93
C ALA A 38 -24.29 11.08 -10.20
N THR A 39 -24.52 12.10 -9.37
CA THR A 39 -25.66 13.01 -9.51
C THR A 39 -25.25 14.28 -10.24
N SER A 40 -26.12 14.78 -11.12
CA SER A 40 -25.89 16.06 -11.79
C SER A 40 -25.96 17.24 -10.82
N GLN A 41 -24.93 18.09 -10.80
CA GLN A 41 -24.90 19.28 -9.95
C GLN A 41 -24.26 20.47 -10.67
N VAL A 42 -24.86 21.66 -10.50
CA VAL A 42 -24.30 22.89 -11.07
C VAL A 42 -23.07 23.35 -10.28
N MET A 43 -21.92 23.44 -10.95
CA MET A 43 -20.68 23.93 -10.36
C MET A 43 -20.33 25.31 -10.94
N THR A 44 -19.93 26.24 -10.08
CA THR A 44 -19.49 27.57 -10.51
C THR A 44 -18.18 27.93 -9.82
N LEU A 45 -17.35 28.73 -10.48
CA LEU A 45 -16.18 29.40 -9.89
C LEU A 45 -16.69 30.44 -8.86
N LYS A 46 -17.17 30.01 -7.70
CA LYS A 46 -17.57 30.88 -6.59
C LYS A 46 -16.70 30.60 -5.37
N SER A 47 -16.69 31.55 -4.43
CA SER A 47 -15.94 31.50 -3.18
C SER A 47 -16.18 30.19 -2.40
N LYS A 48 -15.09 29.69 -1.78
CA LYS A 48 -14.99 28.47 -0.98
C LYS A 48 -16.21 28.19 -0.08
N ASP A 49 -16.99 27.17 -0.43
CA ASP A 49 -17.80 26.48 0.56
C ASP A 49 -16.85 25.72 1.50
N ALA A 50 -17.19 25.69 2.79
CA ALA A 50 -16.42 24.88 3.73
C ALA A 50 -16.52 23.39 3.34
N PRO A 51 -15.45 22.61 3.53
CA PRO A 51 -15.51 21.16 3.47
C PRO A 51 -16.74 20.63 4.23
N LYS A 52 -17.42 19.64 3.68
CA LYS A 52 -18.53 19.01 4.38
C LYS A 52 -17.97 17.99 5.36
N LYS A 53 -18.17 18.23 6.66
CA LYS A 53 -17.94 17.22 7.68
C LYS A 53 -18.99 16.14 7.62
N SER A 54 -18.56 14.90 7.75
CA SER A 54 -19.46 13.81 8.13
C SER A 54 -19.87 13.93 9.61
N ALA A 55 -18.98 14.45 10.46
CA ALA A 55 -19.23 14.69 11.89
C ALA A 55 -19.79 16.10 12.19
N THR A 56 -20.93 16.18 12.88
CA THR A 56 -21.60 17.46 13.17
C THR A 56 -20.99 18.24 14.35
N THR A 57 -20.30 17.57 15.28
CA THR A 57 -19.86 18.17 16.55
C THR A 57 -18.38 18.52 16.59
N GLY A 58 -17.65 18.25 15.50
CA GLY A 58 -16.19 18.38 15.46
C GLY A 58 -15.45 17.26 16.20
N ASN A 59 -16.16 16.22 16.66
CA ASN A 59 -15.58 14.98 17.13
C ASN A 59 -15.22 14.08 15.94
N TYR A 60 -13.94 13.99 15.55
CA TYR A 60 -13.50 13.14 14.43
C TYR A 60 -12.01 12.82 14.45
N TYR A 61 -11.60 11.87 13.60
CA TYR A 61 -10.21 11.58 13.31
C TYR A 61 -10.01 11.42 11.80
N THR A 62 -8.77 11.59 11.33
CA THR A 62 -8.39 11.22 9.95
C THR A 62 -7.81 9.80 9.93
N ARG A 63 -7.96 9.12 8.78
CA ARG A 63 -7.25 7.85 8.53
C ARG A 63 -5.73 8.03 8.57
N PRO A 64 -4.94 6.96 8.74
CA PRO A 64 -3.49 7.01 8.57
C PRO A 64 -3.12 7.49 7.17
N ALA A 65 -2.15 8.40 7.09
CA ALA A 65 -1.71 8.98 5.82
C ALA A 65 -1.28 7.89 4.83
N GLY A 66 -1.64 8.05 3.56
CA GLY A 66 -1.30 7.12 2.48
C GLY A 66 -2.10 5.81 2.44
N THR A 67 -2.97 5.52 3.42
CA THR A 67 -3.92 4.40 3.32
C THR A 67 -5.04 4.69 2.33
N MET A 68 -5.72 3.67 1.81
CA MET A 68 -6.82 3.86 0.85
C MET A 68 -8.07 3.13 1.31
N TYR A 69 -9.23 3.57 0.84
CA TYR A 69 -10.47 2.85 1.01
C TYR A 69 -10.58 1.74 -0.04
N ARG A 70 -11.25 0.64 0.32
CA ARG A 70 -11.70 -0.35 -0.65
C ARG A 70 -12.74 0.31 -1.56
N GLY A 71 -12.44 0.36 -2.85
CA GLY A 71 -13.27 0.94 -3.89
C GLY A 71 -14.37 0.01 -4.38
N PHE A 72 -15.11 0.50 -5.37
CA PHE A 72 -16.02 -0.31 -6.19
C PHE A 72 -15.23 -0.85 -7.39
N ASP A 73 -15.49 -2.09 -7.79
CA ASP A 73 -14.89 -2.70 -8.98
C ASP A 73 -15.36 -2.03 -10.29
N LYS A 74 -14.80 -2.48 -11.43
CA LYS A 74 -15.07 -1.92 -12.76
C LYS A 74 -16.54 -2.07 -13.19
N GLU A 75 -17.27 -3.02 -12.60
CA GLU A 75 -18.70 -3.23 -12.79
C GLU A 75 -19.57 -2.39 -11.84
N GLY A 76 -18.94 -1.58 -10.99
CA GLY A 76 -19.56 -0.72 -9.99
C GLY A 76 -20.07 -1.50 -8.78
N MET A 77 -19.49 -2.66 -8.46
CA MET A 77 -19.83 -3.49 -7.30
C MET A 77 -18.79 -3.33 -6.20
N GLY A 78 -19.26 -3.20 -4.97
CA GLY A 78 -18.40 -2.98 -3.80
C GLY A 78 -19.07 -3.51 -2.55
N TYR A 79 -18.60 -3.05 -1.40
CA TYR A 79 -19.15 -3.45 -0.12
C TYR A 79 -19.95 -2.33 0.53
N TYR A 80 -20.91 -2.71 1.36
CA TYR A 80 -21.73 -1.79 2.11
C TYR A 80 -20.94 -1.07 3.21
N ASN A 81 -19.97 -1.76 3.80
CA ASN A 81 -19.18 -1.28 4.93
C ASN A 81 -17.93 -0.58 4.40
N VAL A 82 -17.52 0.49 5.07
CA VAL A 82 -16.21 1.08 4.82
C VAL A 82 -15.14 0.05 5.16
N GLY A 83 -14.29 -0.25 4.19
CA GLY A 83 -13.06 -1.00 4.37
C GLY A 83 -11.89 -0.05 4.18
N LEU A 84 -11.22 0.34 5.25
CA LEU A 84 -9.94 1.02 5.15
C LEU A 84 -8.87 -0.04 4.91
N VAL A 85 -8.11 0.10 3.84
CA VAL A 85 -7.05 -0.83 3.45
C VAL A 85 -5.70 -0.27 3.87
N ALA A 86 -4.94 -1.07 4.59
CA ALA A 86 -3.57 -0.79 4.99
C ALA A 86 -2.64 -1.95 4.60
N PRO A 87 -1.34 -1.69 4.41
CA PRO A 87 -0.32 -2.72 4.27
C PRO A 87 -0.27 -3.62 5.50
N ALA A 88 0.10 -4.88 5.27
CA ALA A 88 0.41 -5.78 6.37
C ALA A 88 1.63 -5.28 7.17
N TYR A 89 1.66 -5.60 8.47
CA TYR A 89 2.80 -5.37 9.37
C TYR A 89 3.32 -3.92 9.46
N THR A 90 2.50 -2.95 9.08
CA THR A 90 2.89 -1.54 9.05
C THR A 90 2.14 -0.76 10.13
N ASP A 91 2.88 0.05 10.90
CA ASP A 91 2.31 0.93 11.91
C ASP A 91 1.28 1.88 11.31
N MET A 92 0.16 2.08 12.01
CA MET A 92 -0.90 2.99 11.58
C MET A 92 -1.21 4.02 12.66
N GLN A 93 -1.35 5.29 12.26
CA GLN A 93 -1.73 6.38 13.15
C GLN A 93 -3.06 7.01 12.70
N PHE A 94 -4.08 6.96 13.56
CA PHE A 94 -5.31 7.73 13.39
C PHE A 94 -5.20 9.03 14.17
N THR A 95 -5.27 10.16 13.46
CA THR A 95 -5.02 11.47 14.07
C THR A 95 -6.31 12.04 14.66
N ASN A 96 -6.34 12.28 15.98
CA ASN A 96 -7.51 12.82 16.68
C ASN A 96 -7.70 14.31 16.36
N MET A 97 -8.72 14.70 15.61
CA MET A 97 -8.88 16.09 15.14
C MET A 97 -9.69 16.99 16.08
N ASN A 98 -9.97 16.54 17.32
CA ASN A 98 -10.64 17.35 18.31
C ASN A 98 -9.76 18.56 18.72
N ALA A 99 -10.39 19.72 18.97
CA ALA A 99 -9.69 20.98 19.22
C ALA A 99 -8.63 20.91 20.34
N ASP A 100 -8.85 20.07 21.36
CA ASP A 100 -7.93 19.83 22.49
C ASP A 100 -7.36 18.41 22.51
N ARG A 101 -7.43 17.67 21.40
CA ARG A 101 -7.12 16.23 21.31
C ARG A 101 -7.84 15.41 22.39
N SER A 102 -9.04 15.83 22.79
CA SER A 102 -9.83 15.15 23.82
C SER A 102 -10.53 13.91 23.28
N GLY A 103 -10.94 13.00 24.16
CA GLY A 103 -11.72 11.80 23.83
C GLY A 103 -11.01 10.53 24.25
N ASN A 104 -11.77 9.45 24.32
CA ASN A 104 -11.27 8.11 24.62
C ASN A 104 -11.44 7.24 23.37
N TRP A 105 -10.48 6.36 23.14
CA TRP A 105 -10.42 5.46 22.01
C TRP A 105 -11.00 4.10 22.35
N TYR A 106 -11.75 3.56 21.40
CA TYR A 106 -12.29 2.22 21.46
C TYR A 106 -12.13 1.52 20.12
N LEU A 107 -12.14 0.20 20.14
CA LEU A 107 -12.36 -0.64 18.98
C LEU A 107 -13.81 -1.12 18.99
N ASN A 108 -14.51 -0.95 17.86
CA ASN A 108 -15.88 -1.43 17.71
C ASN A 108 -15.84 -2.95 17.50
N ALA A 109 -16.04 -3.77 18.53
CA ALA A 109 -16.11 -5.23 18.41
C ALA A 109 -17.56 -5.72 18.36
N GLN A 110 -17.80 -6.94 17.87
CA GLN A 110 -19.15 -7.55 17.90
C GLN A 110 -19.74 -7.62 19.32
N THR A 111 -18.88 -7.75 20.33
CA THR A 111 -19.26 -7.80 21.75
C THR A 111 -19.49 -6.41 22.36
N GLY A 112 -19.27 -5.33 21.60
CA GLY A 112 -19.38 -3.95 22.03
C GLY A 112 -18.06 -3.18 21.90
N LEU A 113 -18.00 -1.98 22.46
CA LEU A 113 -16.79 -1.18 22.47
C LEU A 113 -15.75 -1.77 23.42
N VAL A 114 -14.55 -2.04 22.92
CA VAL A 114 -13.38 -2.45 23.70
C VAL A 114 -12.45 -1.26 23.84
N SER A 115 -12.00 -0.95 25.06
CA SER A 115 -11.09 0.17 25.32
C SER A 115 -9.80 0.01 24.54
N ALA A 116 -9.37 1.08 23.87
CA ALA A 116 -8.11 1.17 23.13
C ALA A 116 -7.27 2.39 23.58
N ASP A 117 -7.58 2.98 24.73
CA ASP A 117 -6.83 4.12 25.29
C ASP A 117 -5.35 3.81 25.51
N ASP A 118 -4.99 2.55 25.83
CA ASP A 118 -3.59 2.13 26.01
C ASP A 118 -2.79 2.12 24.70
N MET A 119 -3.47 2.23 23.55
CA MET A 119 -2.87 2.34 22.22
C MET A 119 -2.72 3.81 21.77
N ALA A 120 -3.15 4.77 22.59
CA ALA A 120 -3.04 6.18 22.25
C ALA A 120 -1.65 6.75 22.59
N ASP A 121 -1.12 7.59 21.70
CA ASP A 121 0.13 8.32 21.94
C ASP A 121 -0.05 9.51 22.90
N ALA A 122 1.04 10.25 23.14
CA ALA A 122 1.04 11.41 24.03
C ALA A 122 0.15 12.58 23.53
N ASP A 123 -0.15 12.63 22.23
CA ASP A 123 -1.02 13.63 21.60
C ASP A 123 -2.46 13.08 21.41
N ASN A 124 -2.76 11.92 22.02
CA ASN A 124 -4.02 11.19 21.95
C ASN A 124 -4.43 10.79 20.52
N ASN A 125 -3.46 10.48 19.66
CA ASN A 125 -3.69 9.77 18.41
C ASN A 125 -3.68 8.26 18.67
N LEU A 126 -4.54 7.51 18.01
CA LEU A 126 -4.54 6.04 18.14
C LEU A 126 -3.43 5.46 17.26
N ILE A 127 -2.54 4.66 17.87
CA ILE A 127 -1.45 3.96 17.19
C ILE A 127 -1.74 2.46 17.17
N ILE A 128 -1.74 1.86 15.99
CA ILE A 128 -1.75 0.40 15.83
C ILE A 128 -0.32 -0.02 15.48
N GLU A 129 0.47 -0.35 16.51
CA GLU A 129 1.86 -0.78 16.37
C GLU A 129 1.96 -2.21 15.81
N GLY A 130 2.92 -2.45 14.91
CA GLY A 130 3.12 -3.72 14.23
C GLY A 130 2.07 -4.05 13.17
N GLY A 131 1.10 -3.15 12.92
CA GLY A 131 0.08 -3.30 11.90
C GLY A 131 -0.83 -4.52 12.05
N ILE A 132 -1.32 -5.02 10.92
CA ILE A 132 -2.20 -6.18 10.83
C ILE A 132 -1.49 -7.26 10.03
N GLN A 133 -1.65 -8.53 10.42
CA GLN A 133 -1.17 -9.66 9.63
C GLN A 133 -1.84 -9.70 8.25
N GLY A 134 -1.11 -10.16 7.22
CA GLY A 134 -1.69 -10.43 5.90
C GLY A 134 -2.90 -11.38 5.99
N GLY A 135 -4.00 -11.02 5.31
CA GLY A 135 -5.26 -11.78 5.36
C GLY A 135 -6.20 -11.43 6.52
N TYR A 136 -5.82 -10.53 7.42
CA TYR A 136 -6.60 -10.19 8.62
C TYR A 136 -7.33 -8.84 8.52
N TYR A 137 -8.26 -8.68 9.47
CA TYR A 137 -9.11 -7.51 9.64
C TYR A 137 -9.07 -7.05 11.09
N LEU A 138 -9.08 -5.73 11.30
CA LEU A 138 -9.34 -5.10 12.59
C LEU A 138 -10.68 -4.37 12.57
N PRO A 139 -11.36 -4.31 13.73
CA PRO A 139 -12.52 -3.44 13.89
C PRO A 139 -12.18 -1.96 13.69
N GLU A 140 -13.15 -1.17 13.23
CA GLU A 140 -13.00 0.28 13.15
C GLU A 140 -12.72 0.92 14.52
N PRO A 141 -11.81 1.92 14.57
CA PRO A 141 -11.67 2.79 15.72
C PRO A 141 -12.94 3.61 15.98
N VAL A 142 -13.19 3.90 17.25
CA VAL A 142 -14.26 4.78 17.70
C VAL A 142 -13.68 5.79 18.68
N LEU A 143 -13.78 7.07 18.34
CA LEU A 143 -13.40 8.18 19.20
C LEU A 143 -14.64 8.70 19.92
N VAL A 144 -14.69 8.56 21.26
CA VAL A 144 -15.81 8.99 22.09
C VAL A 144 -15.41 10.22 22.91
N ASN A 145 -16.21 11.28 22.82
CA ASN A 145 -16.01 12.52 23.58
C ASN A 145 -17.33 12.97 24.22
N GLY A 146 -17.48 12.69 25.52
CA GLY A 146 -18.72 12.97 26.24
C GLY A 146 -19.88 12.11 25.74
N SER A 147 -20.94 12.73 25.21
CA SER A 147 -22.08 12.03 24.59
C SER A 147 -21.90 11.77 23.09
N ASP A 148 -20.85 12.31 22.49
CA ASP A 148 -20.59 12.21 21.06
C ASP A 148 -19.62 11.06 20.78
N SER A 149 -19.81 10.40 19.65
CA SER A 149 -18.90 9.37 19.16
C SER A 149 -18.71 9.50 17.66
N TYR A 150 -17.49 9.23 17.20
CA TYR A 150 -17.14 9.19 15.79
C TYR A 150 -16.41 7.89 15.47
N LYS A 151 -16.66 7.39 14.27
CA LYS A 151 -16.10 6.15 13.71
C LYS A 151 -16.00 6.33 12.20
N LEU A 152 -15.44 5.37 11.48
CA LEU A 152 -15.32 5.48 10.03
C LEU A 152 -16.71 5.70 9.39
N PRO A 153 -16.86 6.66 8.46
CA PRO A 153 -18.18 7.17 8.10
C PRO A 153 -18.98 6.18 7.23
N ASN A 154 -20.18 5.75 7.64
CA ASN A 154 -21.02 4.87 6.81
C ASN A 154 -22.35 5.53 6.43
N ARG A 155 -22.53 5.83 5.14
CA ARG A 155 -23.73 6.52 4.59
C ARG A 155 -25.00 5.69 4.59
N TYR A 156 -24.89 4.38 4.57
CA TYR A 156 -26.05 3.53 4.37
C TYR A 156 -26.81 3.24 5.68
N GLY A 157 -26.29 3.69 6.83
CA GLY A 157 -27.00 3.61 8.12
C GLY A 157 -27.05 2.20 8.71
N SER A 158 -26.06 1.34 8.42
CA SER A 158 -26.08 -0.04 8.89
C SER A 158 -25.73 -0.23 10.35
N THR A 159 -26.20 -1.37 10.84
CA THR A 159 -25.67 -2.12 11.98
C THR A 159 -24.31 -2.79 11.70
N TYR A 160 -23.73 -2.63 10.51
CA TYR A 160 -22.49 -3.28 10.11
C TYR A 160 -21.30 -2.37 10.39
N MET A 161 -20.22 -2.98 10.87
CA MET A 161 -19.07 -2.29 11.42
C MET A 161 -18.07 -2.00 10.31
N GLY A 162 -17.50 -0.80 10.30
CA GLY A 162 -16.32 -0.51 9.48
C GLY A 162 -15.16 -1.43 9.87
N GLN A 163 -14.26 -1.67 8.92
CA GLN A 163 -13.14 -2.57 9.12
C GLN A 163 -11.86 -1.92 8.58
N ILE A 164 -10.75 -2.15 9.27
CA ILE A 164 -9.42 -1.97 8.73
C ILE A 164 -8.99 -3.35 8.22
N SER A 165 -8.49 -3.43 7.00
CA SER A 165 -8.13 -4.70 6.35
C SER A 165 -6.77 -4.62 5.71
N THR A 166 -6.05 -5.73 5.68
CA THR A 166 -4.94 -5.89 4.74
C THR A 166 -5.48 -6.36 3.41
N SER A 167 -4.98 -5.80 2.30
CA SER A 167 -5.16 -6.46 1.01
C SER A 167 -4.22 -7.66 0.93
N TYR A 168 -4.77 -8.85 0.79
CA TYR A 168 -4.02 -10.07 0.46
C TYR A 168 -4.26 -10.53 -0.99
N GLU A 169 -5.07 -9.76 -1.72
CA GLU A 169 -5.40 -9.96 -3.13
C GLU A 169 -5.40 -8.58 -3.82
N ILE A 170 -5.24 -8.58 -5.13
CA ILE A 170 -5.44 -7.37 -5.94
C ILE A 170 -6.88 -6.91 -5.79
N THR A 171 -7.06 -5.65 -5.37
CA THR A 171 -8.38 -5.13 -5.02
C THR A 171 -8.56 -3.69 -5.53
N PRO A 172 -9.81 -3.23 -5.73
CA PRO A 172 -10.10 -1.82 -5.94
C PRO A 172 -9.69 -0.96 -4.75
N LEU A 173 -8.83 0.03 -4.94
CA LEU A 173 -8.36 0.95 -3.92
C LEU A 173 -8.61 2.41 -4.35
N THR A 174 -9.11 3.25 -3.45
CA THR A 174 -9.36 4.67 -3.75
C THR A 174 -9.03 5.56 -2.57
N TYR A 175 -8.50 6.75 -2.85
CA TYR A 175 -8.29 7.78 -1.83
C TYR A 175 -9.60 8.43 -1.36
N THR A 176 -10.67 8.28 -2.13
CA THR A 176 -11.96 8.90 -1.85
C THR A 176 -12.91 7.91 -1.15
N ASP A 177 -13.42 8.25 0.04
CA ASP A 177 -14.45 7.40 0.65
C ASP A 177 -15.79 7.55 -0.09
N SER A 178 -16.00 6.64 -1.04
CA SER A 178 -17.21 6.51 -1.85
C SER A 178 -18.49 6.29 -1.03
N HIS A 179 -18.38 5.95 0.27
CA HIS A 179 -19.53 5.83 1.15
C HIS A 179 -20.05 7.21 1.55
N VAL A 180 -19.21 8.15 2.01
CA VAL A 180 -19.71 9.46 2.48
C VAL A 180 -19.56 10.61 1.53
N GLY A 181 -18.57 10.55 0.63
CA GLY A 181 -18.45 11.56 -0.40
C GLY A 181 -19.53 11.42 -1.47
N ARG A 182 -19.53 12.38 -2.40
CA ARG A 182 -20.58 12.48 -3.43
C ARG A 182 -19.95 12.46 -4.81
N PRO A 183 -20.19 11.41 -5.62
CA PRO A 183 -19.82 11.43 -7.03
C PRO A 183 -20.71 12.42 -7.78
N LEU A 184 -20.09 13.25 -8.63
CA LEU A 184 -20.74 14.35 -9.33
C LEU A 184 -20.48 14.24 -10.83
N ASN A 185 -21.58 14.26 -11.59
CA ASN A 185 -21.55 14.59 -13.02
C ASN A 185 -21.81 16.09 -13.10
N GLY A 186 -20.78 16.88 -12.88
CA GLY A 186 -20.98 18.31 -12.69
C GLY A 186 -21.18 19.06 -14.00
N TRP A 187 -21.84 20.21 -13.87
CA TRP A 187 -21.91 21.27 -14.86
C TRP A 187 -20.68 22.15 -14.68
N GLY A 188 -19.57 21.76 -15.28
CA GLY A 188 -18.30 22.48 -15.13
C GLY A 188 -18.28 23.80 -15.88
N ILE A 189 -17.11 24.45 -15.85
CA ILE A 189 -16.88 25.72 -16.54
C ILE A 189 -16.79 25.59 -18.05
N LEU A 190 -16.68 24.37 -18.57
CA LEU A 190 -16.49 24.08 -19.97
C LEU A 190 -17.79 24.25 -20.77
N SER A 191 -17.66 24.61 -22.05
CA SER A 191 -18.77 24.74 -23.00
C SER A 191 -19.55 23.45 -23.23
N SER A 192 -18.94 22.30 -22.94
CA SER A 192 -19.54 20.96 -22.96
C SER A 192 -20.31 20.61 -21.69
N HIS A 193 -20.21 21.47 -20.67
CA HIS A 193 -20.68 21.26 -19.32
C HIS A 193 -19.96 20.17 -18.52
N TYR A 194 -18.91 19.52 -19.05
CA TYR A 194 -18.10 18.60 -18.25
C TYR A 194 -17.35 19.34 -17.13
N LEU A 195 -17.18 18.67 -15.98
CA LEU A 195 -16.28 19.12 -14.91
C LEU A 195 -14.84 19.18 -15.39
N TYR A 196 -14.39 18.04 -15.89
CA TYR A 196 -13.11 17.78 -16.51
C TYR A 196 -13.41 17.08 -17.83
N GLY A 197 -12.81 17.48 -18.95
CA GLY A 197 -13.10 16.82 -20.22
C GLY A 197 -12.97 17.69 -21.45
N ALA A 198 -13.52 17.22 -22.56
CA ALA A 198 -13.51 17.96 -23.83
C ALA A 198 -14.33 19.25 -23.73
N GLY A 199 -13.87 20.34 -24.36
CA GLY A 199 -14.61 21.60 -24.41
C GLY A 199 -13.72 22.84 -24.32
N THR A 200 -14.36 24.00 -24.26
CA THR A 200 -13.67 25.30 -24.18
C THR A 200 -14.16 26.12 -23.00
N TYR A 201 -13.30 26.97 -22.45
CA TYR A 201 -13.64 27.98 -21.45
C TYR A 201 -13.38 29.37 -22.04
N ASN A 202 -14.33 30.29 -21.91
CA ASN A 202 -14.13 31.68 -22.35
C ASN A 202 -13.70 32.52 -21.16
N ASP A 203 -12.41 32.80 -21.06
CA ASP A 203 -11.84 33.73 -20.10
C ASP A 203 -12.04 35.18 -20.58
N SER A 204 -12.30 36.10 -19.65
CA SER A 204 -12.56 37.50 -19.99
C SER A 204 -11.35 38.28 -20.50
N GLU A 205 -10.13 37.83 -20.16
CA GLU A 205 -8.86 38.48 -20.53
C GLU A 205 -8.12 37.70 -21.62
N LEU A 206 -8.08 36.37 -21.50
CA LEU A 206 -7.34 35.50 -22.41
C LEU A 206 -8.15 35.02 -23.62
N GLY A 207 -9.47 35.16 -23.57
CA GLY A 207 -10.37 34.68 -24.62
C GLY A 207 -10.68 33.18 -24.51
N ALA A 208 -10.86 32.51 -25.64
CA ALA A 208 -11.22 31.10 -25.67
C ALA A 208 -10.00 30.22 -25.38
N LEU A 209 -10.09 29.44 -24.30
CA LEU A 209 -9.11 28.42 -23.91
C LEU A 209 -9.68 27.03 -24.17
N THR A 210 -8.87 26.13 -24.70
CA THR A 210 -9.24 24.73 -24.95
C THR A 210 -8.86 23.87 -23.76
N SER A 211 -9.76 23.01 -23.30
CA SER A 211 -9.44 22.00 -22.30
C SER A 211 -8.54 20.93 -22.90
N ILE A 212 -7.35 20.79 -22.33
CA ILE A 212 -6.36 19.79 -22.75
C ILE A 212 -6.30 18.61 -21.77
N GLY A 213 -6.77 18.79 -20.53
CA GLY A 213 -6.52 17.83 -19.48
C GLY A 213 -7.18 18.12 -18.14
N VAL A 214 -6.88 17.24 -17.19
CA VAL A 214 -7.08 17.43 -15.75
C VAL A 214 -5.84 16.97 -15.02
N ARG A 215 -5.50 17.61 -13.91
CA ARG A 215 -4.45 17.13 -13.01
C ARG A 215 -4.91 17.07 -11.56
N GLN A 216 -4.29 16.19 -10.78
CA GLN A 216 -4.46 16.17 -9.34
C GLN A 216 -3.24 15.56 -8.67
N HIS A 217 -2.86 16.13 -7.52
CA HIS A 217 -1.79 15.62 -6.66
C HIS A 217 -2.36 14.67 -5.59
N TYR A 218 -1.59 13.64 -5.27
CA TYR A 218 -1.91 12.61 -4.30
C TYR A 218 -0.75 12.44 -3.32
N GLU A 219 -1.11 12.23 -2.05
CA GLU A 219 -0.12 11.88 -1.02
C GLU A 219 0.61 10.58 -1.36
N LYS A 220 1.80 10.42 -0.77
CA LYS A 220 2.56 9.16 -0.84
C LYS A 220 1.70 8.02 -0.28
N PRO A 221 1.55 6.89 -1.01
CA PRO A 221 0.97 5.67 -0.46
C PRO A 221 1.76 5.21 0.78
N ILE A 222 1.07 4.67 1.79
CA ILE A 222 1.68 4.30 3.08
C ILE A 222 2.80 3.24 2.94
N SER A 223 2.72 2.41 1.90
CA SER A 223 3.68 1.40 1.46
C SER A 223 3.68 1.39 -0.08
N PRO A 224 4.75 0.90 -0.76
CA PRO A 224 4.72 0.69 -2.21
C PRO A 224 3.39 0.08 -2.69
N LEU A 225 2.69 0.85 -3.54
CA LEU A 225 1.43 0.45 -4.13
C LEU A 225 1.69 -0.18 -5.49
N TYR A 226 1.45 -1.48 -5.62
CA TYR A 226 1.43 -2.16 -6.90
C TYR A 226 0.10 -1.91 -7.61
N VAL A 227 0.16 -1.50 -8.87
CA VAL A 227 -1.00 -1.09 -9.68
C VAL A 227 -1.01 -1.83 -11.01
N GLU A 228 -2.12 -2.50 -11.32
CA GLU A 228 -2.35 -3.15 -12.62
C GLU A 228 -3.02 -2.19 -13.62
N ASP A 229 -4.02 -1.44 -13.14
CA ASP A 229 -4.74 -0.44 -13.92
C ASP A 229 -5.41 0.60 -12.99
N ILE A 230 -5.87 1.69 -13.60
CA ILE A 230 -6.59 2.77 -12.92
C ILE A 230 -7.87 3.05 -13.70
N TYR A 231 -8.99 3.16 -13.01
CA TYR A 231 -10.27 3.47 -13.63
C TYR A 231 -11.07 4.49 -12.85
N LEU A 232 -11.98 5.14 -13.56
CA LEU A 232 -12.85 6.18 -13.03
C LEU A 232 -14.11 6.29 -13.88
N SER A 233 -15.13 6.91 -13.29
CA SER A 233 -16.38 7.19 -13.99
C SER A 233 -16.20 8.38 -14.96
N ALA A 234 -16.88 8.27 -16.10
CA ALA A 234 -16.94 9.27 -17.14
C ALA A 234 -18.38 9.42 -17.67
N VAL A 235 -18.61 10.48 -18.44
CA VAL A 235 -19.90 10.80 -19.05
C VAL A 235 -19.70 11.35 -20.46
N SER A 236 -20.55 10.93 -21.38
CA SER A 236 -20.72 11.58 -22.68
C SER A 236 -22.10 12.19 -22.79
N ASN A 237 -22.20 13.25 -23.58
CA ASN A 237 -23.40 14.06 -23.72
C ASN A 237 -24.03 13.96 -25.11
N ASN A 238 -25.21 14.56 -25.27
CA ASN A 238 -25.93 14.73 -26.54
C ASN A 238 -26.18 13.43 -27.31
N GLY A 239 -26.33 12.31 -26.60
CA GLY A 239 -26.63 11.01 -27.18
C GLY A 239 -25.43 10.31 -27.83
N ASP A 240 -24.21 10.70 -27.47
CA ASP A 240 -22.99 10.14 -28.05
C ASP A 240 -22.59 8.82 -27.36
N ASP A 241 -22.98 7.69 -27.94
CA ASP A 241 -22.67 6.35 -27.46
C ASP A 241 -21.29 5.84 -27.92
N THR A 242 -20.52 6.66 -28.63
CA THR A 242 -19.16 6.35 -29.11
C THR A 242 -18.20 7.52 -28.87
N PRO A 243 -17.98 7.91 -27.60
CA PRO A 243 -17.35 9.20 -27.28
C PRO A 243 -15.85 9.31 -27.60
N LEU A 244 -15.18 8.21 -27.95
CA LEU A 244 -13.81 8.20 -28.46
C LEU A 244 -13.82 7.67 -29.91
N LYS A 245 -13.75 8.58 -30.89
CA LYS A 245 -13.94 8.27 -32.33
C LYS A 245 -12.61 8.14 -33.04
N ASN A 246 -12.60 7.47 -34.20
CA ASN A 246 -11.46 7.42 -35.12
C ASN A 246 -10.12 6.98 -34.47
N GLY A 247 -10.17 6.15 -33.42
CA GLY A 247 -8.98 5.73 -32.68
C GLY A 247 -8.41 6.78 -31.73
N ALA A 248 -9.19 7.79 -31.35
CA ALA A 248 -8.83 8.72 -30.30
C ALA A 248 -8.60 7.98 -28.97
N THR A 249 -7.57 8.41 -28.25
CA THR A 249 -7.19 7.87 -26.95
C THR A 249 -7.03 9.01 -25.95
N LEU A 250 -7.22 8.68 -24.67
CA LEU A 250 -6.77 9.51 -23.56
C LEU A 250 -5.48 8.93 -22.99
N THR A 251 -4.63 9.81 -22.48
CA THR A 251 -3.35 9.44 -21.85
C THR A 251 -3.39 9.89 -20.40
N MET A 252 -3.07 8.98 -19.48
CA MET A 252 -2.85 9.28 -18.07
C MET A 252 -1.34 9.17 -17.79
N ARG A 253 -0.70 10.28 -17.45
CA ARG A 253 0.69 10.31 -17.01
C ARG A 253 0.75 10.44 -15.50
N ILE A 254 1.57 9.60 -14.88
CA ILE A 254 1.84 9.62 -13.44
C ILE A 254 3.30 10.05 -13.25
N THR A 255 3.50 11.09 -12.46
CA THR A 255 4.83 11.62 -12.15
C THR A 255 5.01 11.77 -10.65
N ASN A 256 6.23 11.67 -10.15
CA ASN A 256 6.54 12.05 -8.78
C ASN A 256 6.62 13.57 -8.62
N ASP A 257 6.81 14.05 -7.39
CA ASP A 257 6.95 15.50 -7.11
C ASP A 257 8.20 16.14 -7.73
N ALA A 258 9.20 15.35 -8.13
CA ALA A 258 10.35 15.83 -8.89
C ALA A 258 10.05 15.97 -10.40
N GLY A 259 8.87 15.54 -10.85
CA GLY A 259 8.45 15.53 -12.25
C GLY A 259 9.00 14.35 -13.05
N GLU A 260 9.54 13.33 -12.39
CA GLU A 260 10.01 12.10 -13.02
C GLU A 260 8.84 11.18 -13.31
N GLU A 261 8.85 10.54 -14.48
CA GLU A 261 7.76 9.68 -14.92
C GLU A 261 7.79 8.34 -14.17
N ILE A 262 6.67 8.02 -13.51
CA ILE A 262 6.44 6.72 -12.88
C ILE A 262 5.78 5.76 -13.87
N ALA A 263 4.72 6.22 -14.55
CA ALA A 263 3.98 5.42 -15.52
C ALA A 263 3.21 6.29 -16.53
N VAL A 264 2.98 5.72 -17.71
CA VAL A 264 2.08 6.28 -18.74
C VAL A 264 1.08 5.22 -19.12
N LEU A 265 -0.19 5.53 -18.90
CA LEU A 265 -1.32 4.66 -19.19
C LEU A 265 -2.15 5.28 -20.30
N THR A 266 -2.84 4.43 -21.05
CA THR A 266 -3.72 4.88 -22.14
C THR A 266 -5.07 4.20 -22.05
N ALA A 267 -6.10 4.88 -22.56
CA ALA A 267 -7.45 4.36 -22.70
C ALA A 267 -8.03 4.74 -24.07
N GLY A 268 -8.50 3.74 -24.80
CA GLY A 268 -9.20 3.87 -26.08
C GLY A 268 -10.69 3.56 -25.96
N ALA A 269 -11.38 3.50 -27.11
CA ALA A 269 -12.82 3.19 -27.16
C ALA A 269 -13.14 1.79 -26.61
N GLU A 270 -12.21 0.84 -26.74
CA GLU A 270 -12.31 -0.52 -26.21
C GLU A 270 -12.18 -0.60 -24.68
N ASP A 271 -11.62 0.43 -24.06
CA ASP A 271 -11.43 0.50 -22.61
C ASP A 271 -12.61 1.21 -21.90
N LEU A 272 -13.69 1.49 -22.64
CA LEU A 272 -14.94 2.07 -22.14
C LEU A 272 -16.01 1.00 -21.92
N THR A 273 -16.59 0.97 -20.72
CA THR A 273 -17.76 0.14 -20.40
C THR A 273 -18.94 1.03 -20.04
N GLN A 274 -20.07 0.88 -20.73
CA GLN A 274 -21.28 1.66 -20.42
C GLN A 274 -21.89 1.21 -19.08
N GLU A 275 -22.22 2.19 -18.23
CA GLU A 275 -22.87 1.97 -16.94
C GLU A 275 -24.40 2.18 -17.03
N GLY A 276 -25.13 1.09 -17.23
CA GLY A 276 -26.59 1.11 -17.26
C GLY A 276 -27.18 1.86 -18.46
N ASP A 277 -28.49 2.13 -18.41
CA ASP A 277 -29.19 2.83 -19.49
C ASP A 277 -28.87 4.34 -19.47
N PRO A 278 -28.80 5.00 -20.65
CA PRO A 278 -28.60 6.44 -20.72
C PRO A 278 -29.80 7.19 -20.13
N GLU A 279 -29.53 8.33 -19.50
CA GLU A 279 -30.53 9.12 -18.79
C GLU A 279 -30.67 10.51 -19.44
N SER A 280 -31.90 11.02 -19.49
CA SER A 280 -32.14 12.40 -19.92
C SER A 280 -31.74 13.35 -18.81
N ASP A 281 -30.87 14.30 -19.13
CA ASP A 281 -30.42 15.37 -18.27
C ASP A 281 -30.67 16.70 -18.99
N ASP A 282 -31.11 17.71 -18.24
CA ASP A 282 -31.55 18.99 -18.80
C ASP A 282 -30.48 19.67 -19.65
N TYR A 283 -29.20 19.35 -19.42
CA TYR A 283 -28.18 19.98 -20.22
C TYR A 283 -26.99 19.12 -20.67
N TYR A 284 -26.93 17.85 -20.27
CA TYR A 284 -26.24 16.83 -21.08
C TYR A 284 -27.11 16.25 -22.21
N GLY A 285 -28.40 16.57 -22.26
CA GLY A 285 -29.32 15.93 -23.19
C GLY A 285 -29.47 14.45 -22.85
N LEU A 286 -29.24 13.54 -23.80
CA LEU A 286 -29.15 12.12 -23.49
C LEU A 286 -27.72 11.79 -23.04
N ALA A 287 -27.54 11.53 -21.74
CA ALA A 287 -26.23 11.27 -21.15
C ALA A 287 -25.95 9.76 -21.05
N TYR A 288 -24.75 9.35 -21.47
CA TYR A 288 -24.24 7.99 -21.24
C TYR A 288 -23.20 8.04 -20.14
N GLN A 289 -23.33 7.15 -19.16
CA GLN A 289 -22.32 6.95 -18.11
C GLN A 289 -21.37 5.84 -18.53
N TRP A 290 -20.10 6.02 -18.23
CA TRP A 290 -19.02 5.13 -18.62
C TRP A 290 -18.10 4.85 -17.44
N ASN A 291 -17.56 3.65 -17.41
CA ASN A 291 -16.32 3.33 -16.72
C ASN A 291 -15.20 3.38 -17.77
N ILE A 292 -14.14 4.14 -17.50
CA ILE A 292 -12.94 4.18 -18.36
C ILE A 292 -11.76 3.55 -17.63
N VAL A 293 -11.09 2.60 -18.28
CA VAL A 293 -9.93 1.89 -17.71
C VAL A 293 -8.64 2.34 -18.41
N PHE A 294 -7.72 2.92 -17.64
CA PHE A 294 -6.38 3.26 -18.08
C PHE A 294 -5.43 2.11 -17.72
N THR A 295 -4.70 1.61 -18.71
CA THR A 295 -3.72 0.53 -18.51
C THR A 295 -2.35 0.95 -19.03
N ASN A 296 -1.30 0.63 -18.28
CA ASN A 296 0.08 0.71 -18.76
C ASN A 296 0.32 -0.46 -19.70
N LYS A 297 0.64 -0.19 -20.97
CA LYS A 297 0.78 -1.22 -22.01
C LYS A 297 2.21 -1.16 -22.57
N VAL A 298 2.92 -2.28 -22.55
CA VAL A 298 4.25 -2.42 -23.18
C VAL A 298 4.20 -3.44 -24.31
N GLU A 299 5.04 -3.27 -25.32
CA GLU A 299 5.15 -4.23 -26.41
C GLU A 299 5.87 -5.50 -25.91
N ASP A 300 5.19 -6.64 -26.00
CA ASP A 300 5.80 -7.93 -25.73
C ASP A 300 6.87 -8.22 -26.80
N PRO A 301 8.14 -8.46 -26.42
CA PRO A 301 9.24 -8.58 -27.38
C PRO A 301 9.18 -9.85 -28.23
N LEU A 302 8.37 -10.84 -27.86
CA LEU A 302 8.22 -12.10 -28.59
C LEU A 302 7.03 -12.07 -29.55
N SER A 303 5.91 -11.46 -29.16
CA SER A 303 4.68 -11.42 -29.96
C SER A 303 4.46 -10.10 -30.71
N GLY A 304 5.10 -9.00 -30.29
CA GLY A 304 4.84 -7.65 -30.79
C GLY A 304 3.46 -7.10 -30.39
N THR A 305 2.76 -7.77 -29.46
CA THR A 305 1.45 -7.32 -28.98
C THR A 305 1.62 -6.45 -27.74
N LEU A 306 0.79 -5.42 -27.60
CA LEU A 306 0.72 -4.65 -26.36
C LEU A 306 0.10 -5.50 -25.24
N VAL A 307 0.82 -5.64 -24.13
CA VAL A 307 0.37 -6.36 -22.93
C VAL A 307 0.39 -5.42 -21.73
N ALA A 308 -0.52 -5.65 -20.79
CA ALA A 308 -0.56 -4.89 -19.54
C ALA A 308 0.76 -5.08 -18.77
N ASN A 309 1.32 -3.98 -18.28
CA ASN A 309 2.54 -3.97 -17.50
C ASN A 309 2.31 -3.22 -16.19
N PRO A 310 2.06 -3.95 -15.10
CA PRO A 310 1.90 -3.35 -13.79
C PRO A 310 3.10 -2.51 -13.36
N PHE A 311 2.87 -1.56 -12.45
CA PHE A 311 3.87 -0.63 -11.97
C PHE A 311 3.69 -0.34 -10.48
N VAL A 312 4.64 0.37 -9.88
CA VAL A 312 4.69 0.61 -8.44
C VAL A 312 4.76 2.10 -8.17
N ILE A 313 3.98 2.58 -7.18
CA ILE A 313 4.04 3.94 -6.67
C ILE A 313 4.48 3.88 -5.20
N ASP A 314 5.63 4.47 -4.86
CA ASP A 314 6.15 4.55 -3.48
C ASP A 314 6.52 5.99 -3.08
N GLU A 315 5.86 6.96 -3.68
CA GLU A 315 6.13 8.38 -3.48
C GLU A 315 4.86 9.20 -3.70
N ALA A 316 4.88 10.46 -3.25
CA ALA A 316 3.82 11.41 -3.58
C ALA A 316 3.85 11.66 -5.09
N PHE A 317 2.67 11.80 -5.69
CA PHE A 317 2.55 11.73 -7.13
C PHE A 317 1.45 12.62 -7.69
N ASN A 318 1.65 13.03 -8.94
CA ASN A 318 0.73 13.81 -9.74
C ASN A 318 0.18 12.92 -10.84
N VAL A 319 -1.14 12.95 -11.01
CA VAL A 319 -1.83 12.34 -12.14
C VAL A 319 -2.30 13.42 -13.07
N GLU A 320 -1.94 13.32 -14.35
CA GLU A 320 -2.42 14.19 -15.42
C GLU A 320 -3.09 13.33 -16.50
N ILE A 321 -4.36 13.62 -16.81
CA ILE A 321 -5.10 12.96 -17.89
C ILE A 321 -5.30 13.96 -19.02
N THR A 322 -4.80 13.65 -20.22
CA THR A 322 -4.81 14.53 -21.40
C THR A 322 -5.44 13.87 -22.63
N GLY A 323 -5.70 14.68 -23.66
CA GLY A 323 -6.27 14.25 -24.96
C GLY A 323 -7.66 14.79 -25.22
N PHE A 324 -8.18 15.64 -24.32
CA PHE A 324 -9.51 16.23 -24.42
C PHE A 324 -9.64 17.36 -25.46
N ASP A 325 -8.52 17.83 -26.00
CA ASP A 325 -8.43 18.79 -27.10
C ASP A 325 -8.60 18.13 -28.48
N ASN A 326 -8.58 16.80 -28.53
CA ASN A 326 -8.84 16.05 -29.75
C ASN A 326 -10.33 16.19 -30.15
N PRO A 327 -10.66 16.67 -31.37
CA PRO A 327 -12.04 16.85 -31.83
C PRO A 327 -12.84 15.56 -31.94
N ASP A 328 -12.18 14.40 -31.95
CA ASP A 328 -12.81 13.07 -31.94
C ASP A 328 -13.13 12.55 -30.52
N VAL A 329 -12.91 13.38 -29.48
CA VAL A 329 -13.22 13.08 -28.08
C VAL A 329 -14.44 13.90 -27.64
N ASN A 330 -15.50 13.21 -27.20
CA ASN A 330 -16.65 13.78 -26.52
C ASN A 330 -16.90 13.06 -25.18
N LEU A 331 -15.96 13.22 -24.27
CA LEU A 331 -15.97 12.58 -22.96
C LEU A 331 -15.61 13.59 -21.87
N GLY A 332 -16.28 13.49 -20.73
CA GLY A 332 -15.92 14.16 -19.49
C GLY A 332 -15.75 13.18 -18.34
N LEU A 333 -14.89 13.53 -17.39
CA LEU A 333 -14.64 12.75 -16.18
C LEU A 333 -15.49 13.28 -15.03
N CYS A 334 -15.98 12.36 -14.21
CA CYS A 334 -16.74 12.66 -13.02
C CYS A 334 -15.84 13.27 -11.94
N GLY A 335 -16.38 14.17 -11.12
CA GLY A 335 -15.71 14.68 -9.93
C GLY A 335 -16.25 14.03 -8.66
N PHE A 336 -15.55 14.24 -7.55
CA PHE A 336 -15.92 13.71 -6.25
C PHE A 336 -15.76 14.75 -5.16
N GLN A 337 -16.85 15.10 -4.49
CA GLN A 337 -16.80 15.99 -3.34
C GLN A 337 -16.38 15.20 -2.09
N CYS A 338 -15.15 15.44 -1.61
CA CYS A 338 -14.58 14.77 -0.46
C CYS A 338 -15.16 15.30 0.87
N ALA A 339 -15.18 14.44 1.89
CA ALA A 339 -15.47 14.84 3.26
C ALA A 339 -14.25 15.57 3.87
N GLU A 340 -14.44 16.37 4.92
CA GLU A 340 -13.31 17.06 5.58
C GLU A 340 -12.31 16.10 6.22
N GLU A 341 -12.80 14.92 6.62
CA GLU A 341 -12.04 13.86 7.27
C GLU A 341 -11.11 13.12 6.31
N ASP A 342 -11.31 13.29 4.99
CA ASP A 342 -10.48 12.77 3.91
C ASP A 342 -9.94 13.92 3.04
N PRO A 343 -9.03 14.75 3.58
CA PRO A 343 -8.51 15.88 2.84
C PRO A 343 -7.64 15.38 1.68
N LEU A 344 -8.20 15.45 0.48
CA LEU A 344 -7.47 15.28 -0.77
C LEU A 344 -7.37 16.64 -1.47
N GLU A 345 -6.27 16.86 -2.20
CA GLU A 345 -6.13 18.09 -2.99
C GLU A 345 -7.18 18.14 -4.09
N ASP A 346 -7.60 19.37 -4.46
CA ASP A 346 -8.53 19.60 -5.55
C ASP A 346 -7.91 19.17 -6.89
N ALA A 347 -8.73 18.66 -7.80
CA ALA A 347 -8.34 18.48 -9.18
C ALA A 347 -8.49 19.79 -9.97
N ASP A 348 -7.52 20.05 -10.85
CA ASP A 348 -7.48 21.23 -11.71
C ASP A 348 -7.85 20.87 -13.14
N VAL A 349 -8.70 21.68 -13.77
CA VAL A 349 -8.86 21.66 -15.23
C VAL A 349 -7.62 22.28 -15.87
N LEU A 350 -7.03 21.60 -16.85
CA LEU A 350 -5.94 22.13 -17.66
C LEU A 350 -6.48 22.75 -18.94
N LEU A 351 -6.19 24.02 -19.13
CA LEU A 351 -6.64 24.83 -20.26
C LEU A 351 -5.43 25.38 -21.03
N SER A 352 -5.53 25.50 -22.35
CA SER A 352 -4.48 26.10 -23.19
C SER A 352 -5.05 27.09 -24.20
N ASP A 353 -4.30 28.17 -24.43
CA ASP A 353 -4.51 29.11 -25.55
C ASP A 353 -3.70 28.72 -26.81
N GLY A 354 -2.92 27.63 -26.74
CA GLY A 354 -2.00 27.17 -27.78
C GLY A 354 -0.53 27.51 -27.53
N ASP A 355 -0.24 28.47 -26.64
CA ASP A 355 1.11 28.89 -26.27
C ASP A 355 1.44 28.49 -24.81
N GLU A 356 0.50 28.70 -23.89
CA GLU A 356 0.65 28.46 -22.45
C GLU A 356 -0.40 27.45 -21.94
N VAL A 357 -0.14 26.89 -20.75
CA VAL A 357 -1.07 26.01 -20.02
C VAL A 357 -1.44 26.64 -18.69
N TYR A 358 -2.75 26.72 -18.43
CA TYR A 358 -3.35 27.27 -17.24
C TYR A 358 -4.06 26.17 -16.46
N ALA A 359 -3.90 26.15 -15.14
CA ALA A 359 -4.61 25.24 -14.25
C ALA A 359 -5.68 25.99 -13.46
N LEU A 360 -6.93 25.56 -13.57
CA LEU A 360 -8.07 26.16 -12.89
C LEU A 360 -8.74 25.15 -11.96
N SER A 361 -8.79 25.49 -10.67
CA SER A 361 -9.44 24.69 -9.63
C SER A 361 -10.89 25.10 -9.38
N TYR A 362 -11.76 24.12 -9.13
CA TYR A 362 -13.09 24.36 -8.58
C TYR A 362 -13.01 24.64 -7.07
N THR A 363 -12.63 25.86 -6.72
CA THR A 363 -12.38 26.29 -5.31
C THR A 363 -13.56 26.13 -4.33
N SER A 364 -14.73 25.69 -4.79
CA SER A 364 -15.98 25.62 -4.03
C SER A 364 -16.39 24.22 -3.54
N ALA A 365 -15.61 23.15 -3.71
CA ALA A 365 -16.17 21.82 -3.45
C ALA A 365 -15.28 20.69 -2.91
N ASN A 366 -13.98 20.88 -2.63
CA ASN A 366 -13.07 19.75 -2.35
C ASN A 366 -13.23 18.68 -3.44
N LEU A 367 -13.11 19.10 -4.71
CA LEU A 367 -13.50 18.32 -5.86
C LEU A 367 -12.29 17.54 -6.39
N ALA A 368 -12.22 16.28 -6.01
CA ALA A 368 -11.22 15.33 -6.47
C ALA A 368 -11.68 14.58 -7.73
N LEU A 369 -10.77 13.85 -8.35
CA LEU A 369 -11.06 12.73 -9.23
C LEU A 369 -11.35 11.48 -8.38
N PRO A 370 -12.49 10.78 -8.59
CA PRO A 370 -12.78 9.51 -7.91
C PRO A 370 -12.02 8.36 -8.57
N MET A 371 -10.68 8.43 -8.59
CA MET A 371 -9.87 7.38 -9.19
C MET A 371 -9.86 6.13 -8.31
N THR A 372 -9.93 4.98 -8.96
CA THR A 372 -9.79 3.67 -8.33
C THR A 372 -8.62 2.94 -8.98
N PHE A 373 -7.68 2.51 -8.15
CA PHE A 373 -6.49 1.74 -8.51
C PHE A 373 -6.81 0.27 -8.31
N THR A 374 -6.69 -0.55 -9.36
CA THR A 374 -6.66 -2.01 -9.20
C THR A 374 -5.27 -2.37 -8.69
N GLY A 375 -5.14 -2.67 -7.40
CA GLY A 375 -3.83 -2.80 -6.78
C GLY A 375 -3.79 -3.42 -5.39
N ILE A 376 -2.59 -3.43 -4.81
CA ILE A 376 -2.31 -3.98 -3.48
C ILE A 376 -1.19 -3.19 -2.80
N PHE A 377 -1.33 -2.97 -1.49
CA PHE A 377 -0.21 -2.64 -0.62
C PHE A 377 0.48 -3.93 -0.24
N ASP A 378 1.54 -4.30 -0.98
CA ASP A 378 2.27 -5.53 -0.69
C ASP A 378 3.24 -5.32 0.48
N TYR A 379 3.69 -6.43 1.07
CA TYR A 379 4.67 -6.47 2.14
C TYR A 379 5.43 -7.79 2.04
N VAL A 380 6.74 -7.74 2.27
CA VAL A 380 7.54 -8.94 2.50
C VAL A 380 8.67 -8.65 3.47
N ASP A 381 8.87 -9.54 4.44
CA ASP A 381 10.04 -9.50 5.29
C ASP A 381 10.39 -10.89 5.84
N VAL A 382 11.62 -11.03 6.33
CA VAL A 382 12.17 -12.29 6.85
C VAL A 382 12.49 -12.12 8.32
N SER A 383 12.02 -13.02 9.17
CA SER A 383 12.33 -12.96 10.61
C SER A 383 13.80 -13.30 10.87
N SER A 384 14.58 -12.32 11.32
CA SER A 384 15.92 -12.54 11.88
C SER A 384 15.89 -12.97 13.35
N VAL A 385 14.81 -12.66 14.06
CA VAL A 385 14.57 -12.99 15.45
C VAL A 385 13.19 -13.62 15.63
N LEU A 386 13.12 -14.72 16.37
CA LEU A 386 11.87 -15.30 16.83
C LEU A 386 11.84 -15.30 18.35
N SER A 387 10.80 -14.72 18.93
CA SER A 387 10.59 -14.67 20.37
C SER A 387 9.51 -15.65 20.81
N TYR A 388 9.74 -16.31 21.93
CA TYR A 388 8.90 -17.37 22.47
C TYR A 388 8.54 -17.06 23.92
N TYR A 389 7.30 -17.31 24.31
CA TYR A 389 6.96 -17.27 25.72
C TYR A 389 7.66 -18.38 26.49
N THR A 390 8.26 -18.01 27.61
CA THR A 390 8.97 -18.92 28.51
C THR A 390 8.04 -19.58 29.54
N ASP A 391 6.79 -19.12 29.61
CA ASP A 391 5.76 -19.61 30.52
C ASP A 391 4.36 -19.61 29.88
N ASP A 392 3.46 -20.43 30.43
CA ASP A 392 2.06 -20.52 29.99
C ASP A 392 1.25 -19.24 30.33
N THR A 393 1.82 -18.32 31.11
CA THR A 393 1.17 -17.07 31.51
C THR A 393 1.43 -15.92 30.53
N GLN A 394 2.26 -16.14 29.51
CA GLN A 394 2.66 -15.16 28.50
C GLN A 394 3.27 -13.87 29.09
N THR A 395 3.99 -13.99 30.22
CA THR A 395 4.54 -12.81 30.92
C THR A 395 6.02 -12.53 30.63
N ALA A 396 6.72 -13.50 30.05
CA ALA A 396 8.14 -13.38 29.72
C ALA A 396 8.49 -14.11 28.42
N THR A 397 9.29 -13.45 27.56
CA THR A 397 9.76 -14.02 26.28
C THR A 397 11.26 -14.31 26.29
N VAL A 398 11.69 -15.22 25.43
CA VAL A 398 13.09 -15.46 25.04
C VAL A 398 13.24 -15.30 23.55
N ASP A 399 14.28 -14.59 23.12
CA ASP A 399 14.54 -14.27 21.73
C ASP A 399 15.59 -15.25 21.18
N ILE A 400 15.28 -15.84 20.03
CA ILE A 400 16.18 -16.67 19.23
C ILE A 400 16.64 -15.84 18.05
N GLU A 401 17.94 -15.56 17.99
CA GLU A 401 18.56 -14.74 16.94
C GLU A 401 18.99 -15.59 15.74
N ASN A 402 19.34 -14.92 14.63
CA ASN A 402 19.81 -15.51 13.38
C ASN A 402 18.83 -16.50 12.74
N CYS A 403 17.53 -16.30 12.92
CA CYS A 403 16.47 -17.13 12.32
C CYS A 403 16.39 -16.99 10.78
N ASN A 404 17.08 -16.00 10.21
CA ASN A 404 17.23 -15.79 8.78
C ASN A 404 18.50 -16.41 8.19
N VAL A 405 19.33 -17.09 8.99
CA VAL A 405 20.55 -17.77 8.52
C VAL A 405 20.28 -19.26 8.38
N LEU A 406 20.31 -19.78 7.16
CA LEU A 406 20.12 -21.19 6.86
C LEU A 406 21.43 -21.85 6.44
N ARG A 407 21.72 -23.01 7.02
CA ARG A 407 22.77 -23.92 6.59
C ARG A 407 22.17 -25.03 5.73
N ILE A 408 22.60 -25.08 4.47
CA ILE A 408 22.30 -26.18 3.56
C ILE A 408 23.30 -27.32 3.83
N THR A 409 22.83 -28.57 3.81
CA THR A 409 23.69 -29.73 4.00
C THR A 409 24.73 -29.86 2.89
N ASP A 410 25.86 -30.51 3.17
CA ASP A 410 26.94 -30.68 2.19
C ASP A 410 26.50 -31.44 0.93
N ASP A 411 25.49 -32.32 1.04
CA ASP A 411 24.89 -33.00 -0.13
C ASP A 411 23.90 -32.13 -0.90
N GLY A 412 23.54 -30.96 -0.38
CA GLY A 412 22.65 -29.98 -1.00
C GLY A 412 21.17 -30.26 -0.88
N THR A 413 20.76 -31.32 -0.17
CA THR A 413 19.38 -31.84 -0.21
C THR A 413 18.44 -31.29 0.85
N SER A 414 18.95 -30.62 1.88
CA SER A 414 18.15 -30.07 2.99
C SER A 414 18.82 -28.86 3.62
N CYS A 415 18.05 -28.06 4.35
CA CYS A 415 18.57 -26.93 5.12
C CYS A 415 18.01 -26.90 6.56
N TYR A 416 18.66 -26.12 7.42
CA TYR A 416 18.24 -25.82 8.78
C TYR A 416 18.79 -24.46 9.23
N MET A 417 18.17 -23.80 10.19
CA MET A 417 18.68 -22.56 10.78
C MET A 417 20.05 -22.80 11.41
N ASP A 418 21.03 -21.96 11.10
CA ASP A 418 22.38 -22.01 11.65
C ASP A 418 22.43 -21.33 13.04
N ASN A 419 21.53 -21.73 13.92
CA ASN A 419 21.39 -21.22 15.28
C ASN A 419 21.03 -22.35 16.27
N GLU A 420 20.72 -21.99 17.51
CA GLU A 420 20.40 -22.96 18.56
C GLU A 420 19.05 -23.68 18.36
N ALA A 421 18.13 -23.11 17.56
CA ALA A 421 16.83 -23.71 17.28
C ALA A 421 16.95 -24.85 16.25
N GLY A 422 17.75 -24.64 15.18
CA GLY A 422 17.98 -25.66 14.15
C GLY A 422 16.73 -26.03 13.35
N GLU A 423 15.74 -25.14 13.28
CA GLU A 423 14.49 -25.34 12.53
C GLU A 423 14.75 -25.47 11.03
N PRO A 424 13.94 -26.21 10.26
CA PRO A 424 14.29 -26.60 8.89
C PRO A 424 14.12 -25.48 7.84
N ALA A 425 13.63 -24.29 8.19
CA ALA A 425 13.20 -23.27 7.23
C ALA A 425 13.40 -21.84 7.74
N ALA A 426 13.46 -20.87 6.82
CA ALA A 426 13.33 -19.45 7.14
C ALA A 426 11.84 -19.08 7.28
N TYR A 427 11.55 -18.14 8.17
CA TYR A 427 10.21 -17.65 8.45
C TYR A 427 10.01 -16.34 7.69
N VAL A 428 9.07 -16.34 6.74
CA VAL A 428 8.86 -15.22 5.83
C VAL A 428 7.43 -14.69 5.96
N MET A 429 7.31 -13.42 6.29
CA MET A 429 6.04 -12.71 6.39
C MET A 429 5.72 -12.08 5.03
N THR A 430 4.48 -12.25 4.58
CA THR A 430 4.00 -11.68 3.32
C THR A 430 2.64 -11.02 3.49
N GLY A 431 2.35 -9.99 2.70
CA GLY A 431 1.06 -9.30 2.68
C GLY A 431 -0.05 -10.11 2.01
N ALA A 432 0.29 -10.86 0.97
CA ALA A 432 -0.57 -11.79 0.25
C ALA A 432 -0.14 -13.25 0.45
N ASP A 433 -1.04 -14.18 0.08
CA ASP A 433 -0.68 -15.60 0.00
C ASP A 433 0.47 -15.78 -1.01
N TRP A 434 1.30 -16.81 -0.80
CA TRP A 434 2.41 -17.10 -1.70
C TRP A 434 1.93 -17.46 -3.11
N TYR A 435 0.80 -18.15 -3.20
CA TYR A 435 0.22 -18.59 -4.46
C TYR A 435 -1.08 -17.84 -4.74
N ASP A 436 -1.25 -17.35 -5.97
CA ASP A 436 -2.55 -16.84 -6.44
C ASP A 436 -3.54 -18.00 -6.70
N ASP A 437 -4.78 -17.66 -7.04
CA ASP A 437 -5.84 -18.63 -7.36
C ASP A 437 -5.49 -19.57 -8.55
N ASN A 438 -4.52 -19.18 -9.38
CA ASN A 438 -4.02 -19.94 -10.52
C ASN A 438 -2.74 -20.73 -10.18
N GLN A 439 -2.31 -20.75 -8.92
CA GLN A 439 -1.07 -21.35 -8.44
C GLN A 439 0.22 -20.71 -8.97
N ASN A 440 0.16 -19.46 -9.44
CA ASN A 440 1.35 -18.69 -9.74
C ASN A 440 1.95 -18.13 -8.45
N GLU A 441 3.27 -18.02 -8.42
CA GLU A 441 3.99 -17.45 -7.29
C GLU A 441 3.88 -15.93 -7.28
N ASN A 442 3.41 -15.40 -6.17
CA ASN A 442 3.32 -13.96 -5.90
C ASN A 442 4.66 -13.38 -5.43
N TYR A 443 5.50 -14.24 -4.86
CA TYR A 443 6.81 -13.91 -4.35
C TYR A 443 7.85 -14.89 -4.88
N TYR A 444 9.08 -14.43 -5.01
CA TYR A 444 10.21 -15.24 -5.43
C TYR A 444 11.48 -14.73 -4.74
N TYR A 445 12.57 -15.49 -4.82
CA TYR A 445 13.86 -15.04 -4.28
C TYR A 445 14.75 -14.44 -5.37
N GLU A 446 15.53 -13.44 -4.99
CA GLU A 446 16.62 -12.89 -5.80
C GLU A 446 17.94 -13.01 -5.07
N VAL A 447 19.00 -13.41 -5.79
CA VAL A 447 20.36 -13.45 -5.24
C VAL A 447 20.95 -12.05 -5.25
N ALA A 448 21.03 -11.42 -4.09
CA ALA A 448 21.64 -10.10 -3.93
C ALA A 448 23.17 -10.18 -3.99
N SER A 449 23.76 -11.24 -3.44
CA SER A 449 25.19 -11.53 -3.54
C SER A 449 25.49 -12.99 -3.24
N SER A 450 26.57 -13.53 -3.78
CA SER A 450 27.01 -14.91 -3.55
C SER A 450 28.53 -15.00 -3.64
N SER A 451 29.12 -16.00 -2.98
CA SER A 451 30.56 -16.28 -3.02
C SER A 451 31.10 -16.59 -4.43
N ASP A 452 30.24 -17.06 -5.35
CA ASP A 452 30.56 -17.29 -6.77
C ASP A 452 30.10 -16.16 -7.70
N GLY A 453 29.49 -15.10 -7.15
CA GLY A 453 28.97 -13.94 -7.88
C GLY A 453 27.57 -14.10 -8.48
N SER A 454 27.06 -15.32 -8.68
CA SER A 454 25.74 -15.56 -9.31
C SER A 454 24.73 -16.30 -8.41
N GLY A 455 25.21 -17.18 -7.52
CA GLY A 455 24.34 -18.07 -6.74
C GLY A 455 23.87 -19.29 -7.52
N ASP A 456 24.49 -19.63 -8.66
CA ASP A 456 24.10 -20.75 -9.55
C ASP A 456 24.13 -22.12 -8.85
N TRP A 457 24.80 -22.19 -7.70
CA TRP A 457 24.83 -23.39 -6.89
C TRP A 457 23.51 -23.69 -6.15
N ILE A 458 22.63 -22.70 -6.01
CA ILE A 458 21.26 -22.84 -5.48
C ILE A 458 20.39 -23.39 -6.61
N THR A 459 19.77 -24.55 -6.40
CA THR A 459 19.06 -25.26 -7.47
C THR A 459 17.56 -25.08 -7.42
N SER A 460 17.00 -24.87 -6.23
CA SER A 460 15.57 -24.72 -6.02
C SER A 460 15.28 -24.22 -4.61
N TYR A 461 14.05 -23.76 -4.40
CA TYR A 461 13.47 -23.51 -3.10
C TYR A 461 12.10 -24.19 -3.02
N ALA A 462 11.60 -24.41 -1.81
CA ALA A 462 10.25 -24.92 -1.57
C ALA A 462 9.58 -24.09 -0.47
N VAL A 463 8.27 -23.93 -0.61
CA VAL A 463 7.45 -23.09 0.25
C VAL A 463 6.36 -23.94 0.89
N ASP A 464 6.27 -23.86 2.22
CA ASP A 464 5.10 -24.31 2.98
C ASP A 464 4.34 -23.06 3.45
N ASN A 465 3.18 -22.81 2.82
CA ASN A 465 2.27 -21.71 3.14
C ASN A 465 1.10 -22.12 4.04
N THR A 466 1.07 -23.37 4.54
CA THR A 466 -0.11 -23.91 5.25
C THR A 466 -0.45 -23.14 6.53
N SER A 467 0.54 -22.50 7.14
CA SER A 467 0.37 -21.72 8.36
C SER A 467 0.24 -20.22 8.11
N TRP A 468 0.29 -19.75 6.86
CA TRP A 468 0.30 -18.32 6.56
C TRP A 468 -0.97 -17.60 7.07
N ILE A 469 -2.14 -18.21 6.87
CA ILE A 469 -3.41 -17.63 7.33
C ILE A 469 -3.56 -17.64 8.87
N GLU A 470 -2.86 -18.53 9.59
CA GLU A 470 -3.00 -18.62 11.05
C GLU A 470 -1.89 -17.88 11.78
N LEU A 471 -0.67 -17.88 11.24
CA LEU A 471 0.55 -17.40 11.90
C LEU A 471 1.26 -16.28 11.14
N GLY A 472 0.88 -16.01 9.89
CA GLY A 472 1.44 -14.92 9.08
C GLY A 472 2.75 -15.29 8.37
N TYR A 473 3.19 -16.54 8.54
CA TYR A 473 4.46 -17.04 8.03
C TYR A 473 4.29 -18.05 6.90
N ASN A 474 5.13 -17.88 5.89
CA ASN A 474 5.52 -18.90 4.95
C ASN A 474 6.87 -19.48 5.39
N PHE A 475 7.04 -20.79 5.27
CA PHE A 475 8.30 -21.45 5.57
C PHE A 475 9.05 -21.76 4.29
N ILE A 476 10.23 -21.14 4.13
CA ILE A 476 11.05 -21.30 2.92
C ILE A 476 12.25 -22.18 3.22
N THR A 477 12.43 -23.20 2.38
CA THR A 477 13.60 -24.08 2.39
C THR A 477 14.34 -24.01 1.06
N PHE A 478 15.65 -24.24 1.10
CA PHE A 478 16.51 -24.17 -0.10
C PHE A 478 17.22 -25.50 -0.32
N SER A 479 17.46 -25.80 -1.60
CA SER A 479 18.32 -26.90 -2.04
C SER A 479 19.41 -26.38 -2.97
N ALA A 480 20.50 -27.12 -3.01
CA ALA A 480 21.69 -26.76 -3.74
C ALA A 480 22.34 -27.97 -4.41
N THR A 481 23.32 -27.70 -5.25
CA THR A 481 24.30 -28.73 -5.63
C THR A 481 25.06 -29.24 -4.39
N ALA A 482 25.73 -30.39 -4.49
CA ALA A 482 26.61 -30.83 -3.42
C ALA A 482 27.83 -29.88 -3.28
N CYS A 483 28.22 -29.56 -2.05
CA CYS A 483 29.38 -28.75 -1.76
C CYS A 483 30.66 -29.60 -1.93
N PRO A 484 31.68 -29.12 -2.68
CA PRO A 484 32.96 -29.80 -2.74
C PRO A 484 33.61 -29.92 -1.36
N SER A 485 34.25 -31.06 -1.10
CA SER A 485 34.84 -31.36 0.21
C SER A 485 35.87 -30.30 0.62
N GLY A 486 35.66 -29.69 1.79
CA GLY A 486 36.56 -28.68 2.36
C GLY A 486 36.36 -27.26 1.81
N GLU A 487 35.40 -27.06 0.90
CA GLU A 487 35.01 -25.73 0.43
C GLU A 487 33.89 -25.14 1.31
N GLY A 488 33.66 -23.84 1.16
CA GLY A 488 32.60 -23.11 1.81
C GLY A 488 32.02 -22.12 0.81
N ARG A 489 30.70 -22.05 0.73
CA ARG A 489 30.00 -21.08 -0.12
C ARG A 489 28.83 -20.47 0.62
N TRP A 490 28.50 -19.25 0.22
CA TRP A 490 27.44 -18.47 0.84
C TRP A 490 26.67 -17.66 -0.20
N ALA A 491 25.43 -17.32 0.12
CA ALA A 491 24.61 -16.38 -0.63
C ALA A 491 23.75 -15.53 0.31
N VAL A 492 23.47 -14.30 -0.11
CA VAL A 492 22.47 -13.42 0.48
C VAL A 492 21.34 -13.35 -0.54
N VAL A 493 20.16 -13.80 -0.14
CA VAL A 493 18.96 -13.78 -0.99
C VAL A 493 17.88 -12.93 -0.34
N ASN A 494 17.20 -12.13 -1.16
CA ASN A 494 16.03 -11.37 -0.73
C ASN A 494 14.78 -12.06 -1.24
N ILE A 495 13.67 -11.89 -0.54
CA ILE A 495 12.36 -12.24 -1.08
C ILE A 495 11.76 -10.98 -1.70
N VAL A 496 11.26 -11.12 -2.91
CA VAL A 496 10.70 -10.05 -3.73
C VAL A 496 9.28 -10.40 -4.10
N GLY A 497 8.37 -9.43 -4.06
CA GLY A 497 7.01 -9.55 -4.59
C GLY A 497 6.49 -8.17 -4.95
N ARG A 498 5.76 -8.05 -6.06
CA ARG A 498 5.01 -6.84 -6.47
C ARG A 498 5.61 -5.47 -6.06
N GLY A 499 6.89 -5.25 -6.33
CA GLY A 499 7.55 -3.97 -6.04
C GLY A 499 8.15 -3.80 -4.64
N VAL A 500 7.96 -4.76 -3.75
CA VAL A 500 8.60 -4.82 -2.44
C VAL A 500 9.72 -5.85 -2.39
N THR A 501 10.76 -5.55 -1.63
CA THR A 501 11.90 -6.44 -1.37
C THR A 501 12.10 -6.53 0.14
N SER A 502 12.36 -7.73 0.64
CA SER A 502 12.52 -7.96 2.07
C SER A 502 13.65 -7.12 2.65
N ALA A 503 13.36 -6.36 3.71
CA ALA A 503 14.35 -5.54 4.39
C ALA A 503 15.43 -6.40 5.05
N THR A 504 15.01 -7.55 5.60
CA THR A 504 15.89 -8.60 6.11
C THR A 504 16.09 -9.67 5.04
N PRO A 505 17.34 -10.06 4.71
CA PRO A 505 17.60 -11.11 3.74
C PRO A 505 17.60 -12.49 4.41
N ILE A 506 17.52 -13.56 3.61
CA ILE A 506 17.93 -14.90 4.02
C ILE A 506 19.42 -15.08 3.68
N ILE A 507 20.21 -15.55 4.64
CA ILE A 507 21.62 -15.89 4.44
C ILE A 507 21.73 -17.40 4.30
N LEU A 508 22.26 -17.86 3.17
CA LEU A 508 22.50 -19.27 2.90
C LEU A 508 23.98 -19.58 3.11
N LEU A 509 24.28 -20.60 3.91
CA LEU A 509 25.62 -21.12 4.15
C LEU A 509 25.69 -22.59 3.73
N GLN A 510 26.81 -23.01 3.16
CA GLN A 510 27.06 -24.43 2.87
C GLN A 510 28.54 -24.77 3.03
N GLY A 511 28.83 -26.02 3.43
CA GLY A 511 30.19 -26.47 3.68
C GLY A 511 30.82 -25.72 4.86
N THR A 512 32.07 -25.31 4.66
CA THR A 512 32.88 -24.62 5.69
C THR A 512 32.55 -23.13 5.87
N ALA A 513 31.64 -22.57 5.08
CA ALA A 513 31.28 -21.15 5.18
C ALA A 513 30.61 -20.81 6.51
N THR A 514 30.94 -19.62 6.99
CA THR A 514 30.45 -19.01 8.23
C THR A 514 29.88 -17.63 7.94
N LEU A 515 29.14 -17.07 8.89
CA LEU A 515 28.60 -15.71 8.77
C LEU A 515 29.70 -14.65 8.61
N ASP A 516 30.90 -14.88 9.16
CA ASP A 516 32.05 -13.96 9.03
C ASP A 516 32.58 -13.89 7.59
N ASP A 517 32.25 -14.87 6.73
CA ASP A 517 32.65 -14.89 5.30
C ASP A 517 31.69 -14.07 4.41
N VAL A 518 30.50 -13.73 4.92
CA VAL A 518 29.40 -13.13 4.14
C VAL A 518 29.60 -11.63 3.99
N ASN A 519 29.60 -11.14 2.75
CA ASN A 519 29.60 -9.70 2.47
C ASN A 519 28.18 -9.22 2.20
N ILE A 520 27.56 -8.56 3.18
CA ILE A 520 26.21 -8.00 3.04
C ILE A 520 26.29 -6.63 2.35
N PRO A 521 25.63 -6.42 1.19
CA PRO A 521 25.62 -5.15 0.50
C PRO A 521 25.17 -3.98 1.40
N SER A 522 25.82 -2.82 1.24
CA SER A 522 25.47 -1.60 1.99
C SER A 522 24.09 -1.10 1.56
N GLY A 523 23.10 -1.19 2.45
CA GLY A 523 21.70 -0.86 2.18
C GLY A 523 20.71 -1.89 2.76
N ILE A 524 21.18 -3.11 3.02
CA ILE A 524 20.42 -4.17 3.70
C ILE A 524 20.73 -4.09 5.20
N THR A 525 19.74 -3.81 6.04
CA THR A 525 19.90 -3.71 7.49
C THR A 525 19.58 -5.02 8.19
N ASN A 526 20.61 -5.69 8.71
CA ASN A 526 20.39 -6.65 9.81
C ASN A 526 19.99 -5.87 11.08
N ILE A 527 18.71 -5.84 11.41
CA ILE A 527 18.30 -5.89 12.83
C ILE A 527 18.51 -7.37 13.18
N THR A 528 19.60 -7.86 13.76
CA THR A 528 20.42 -7.42 14.88
C THR A 528 21.83 -7.99 14.66
N THR A 529 22.90 -7.18 14.81
CA THR A 529 24.17 -7.77 15.27
C THR A 529 24.10 -7.90 16.79
N GLY A 530 23.26 -8.83 17.25
CA GLY A 530 23.13 -9.28 18.63
C GLY A 530 24.37 -10.06 19.06
N ASN A 531 25.52 -9.39 19.12
CA ASN A 531 26.64 -9.82 19.95
C ASN A 531 27.01 -8.65 20.86
N SER A 532 26.09 -8.37 21.79
CA SER A 532 26.18 -7.36 22.84
C SER A 532 27.32 -7.58 23.85
N ASN A 533 28.22 -8.55 23.60
CA ASN A 533 29.36 -8.87 24.47
C ASN A 533 30.76 -8.73 23.82
N LYS A 534 30.90 -8.15 22.62
CA LYS A 534 32.23 -7.67 22.18
C LYS A 534 32.49 -6.27 22.74
N GLU A 535 33.29 -6.20 23.81
CA GLU A 535 33.80 -4.94 24.36
C GLU A 535 34.41 -4.06 23.25
N PHE A 536 34.25 -2.74 23.35
CA PHE A 536 34.99 -1.81 22.50
C PHE A 536 36.48 -2.08 22.68
N ASP A 537 37.24 -2.23 21.58
CA ASP A 537 38.70 -2.25 21.67
C ASP A 537 39.14 -0.91 22.27
N PRO A 538 39.71 -0.91 23.48
CA PRO A 538 40.10 0.33 24.15
C PRO A 538 41.17 1.08 23.36
N ASN A 539 41.85 0.47 22.38
CA ASN A 539 42.88 1.09 21.56
C ASN A 539 42.37 1.67 20.24
N ALA A 540 41.14 1.35 19.83
CA ALA A 540 40.59 1.84 18.57
C ALA A 540 40.27 3.34 18.60
N PRO A 541 40.46 4.06 17.48
CA PRO A 541 40.05 5.44 17.35
C PRO A 541 38.52 5.58 17.37
N VAL A 542 38.04 6.69 17.94
CA VAL A 542 36.62 7.08 17.99
C VAL A 542 36.37 8.15 16.93
N TYR A 543 35.25 8.07 16.22
CA TYR A 543 34.82 9.03 15.21
C TYR A 543 33.44 9.61 15.53
N ASN A 544 33.14 10.81 15.06
CA ASN A 544 31.76 11.33 15.02
C ASN A 544 31.04 10.87 13.74
N LEU A 545 29.76 11.25 13.60
CA LEU A 545 28.96 10.94 12.40
C LEU A 545 29.52 11.55 11.10
N GLU A 546 30.30 12.61 11.19
CA GLU A 546 30.97 13.25 10.04
C GLU A 546 32.28 12.54 9.65
N GLY A 547 32.62 11.41 10.28
CA GLY A 547 33.85 10.66 10.01
C GLY A 547 35.12 11.31 10.55
N GLN A 548 35.00 12.37 11.37
CA GLN A 548 36.14 13.01 12.00
C GLN A 548 36.56 12.23 13.24
N ARG A 549 37.86 12.01 13.39
CA ARG A 549 38.41 11.39 14.60
C ARG A 549 38.22 12.34 15.79
N VAL A 550 37.60 11.86 16.84
CA VAL A 550 37.33 12.62 18.08
C VAL A 550 38.04 12.00 19.29
N SER A 551 38.05 12.75 20.39
CA SER A 551 38.59 12.25 21.65
C SER A 551 37.76 11.07 22.19
N LYS A 552 38.38 10.21 23.00
CA LYS A 552 37.69 9.10 23.66
C LYS A 552 36.64 9.56 24.67
N ASP A 553 36.53 10.84 25.00
CA ASP A 553 35.56 11.39 25.94
C ASP A 553 34.49 12.25 25.27
N ALA A 554 34.48 12.31 23.94
CA ALA A 554 33.47 13.04 23.17
C ALA A 554 32.05 12.61 23.56
N LYS A 555 31.11 13.55 23.55
CA LYS A 555 29.67 13.31 23.82
C LYS A 555 28.90 13.24 22.51
N GLY A 556 27.77 12.55 22.51
CA GLY A 556 26.89 12.40 21.34
C GLY A 556 26.99 11.02 20.68
N ILE A 557 26.54 10.94 19.42
CA ILE A 557 26.57 9.72 18.61
C ILE A 557 27.97 9.56 18.02
N LEU A 558 28.60 8.44 18.33
CA LEU A 558 30.00 8.15 18.03
C LEU A 558 30.14 6.79 17.37
N ILE A 559 31.26 6.60 16.68
CA ILE A 559 31.60 5.36 15.99
C ILE A 559 32.95 4.87 16.51
N GLN A 560 33.01 3.63 17.01
CA GLN A 560 34.24 2.95 17.40
C GLN A 560 34.14 1.49 16.96
N ASN A 561 35.20 0.95 16.36
CA ASN A 561 35.20 -0.41 15.79
C ASN A 561 34.05 -0.65 14.79
N GLY A 562 33.72 0.36 13.97
CA GLY A 562 32.63 0.27 13.01
C GLY A 562 31.22 0.25 13.62
N ARG A 563 31.09 0.43 14.94
CA ARG A 563 29.80 0.40 15.65
C ARG A 563 29.42 1.77 16.18
N LYS A 564 28.16 2.14 15.99
CA LYS A 564 27.57 3.36 16.56
C LYS A 564 27.29 3.18 18.05
N PHE A 565 27.57 4.18 18.87
CA PHE A 565 27.24 4.21 20.29
C PHE A 565 26.97 5.64 20.75
N ILE A 566 26.21 5.80 21.84
CA ILE A 566 25.89 7.11 22.42
C ILE A 566 26.70 7.27 23.70
N ARG A 567 27.48 8.33 23.79
CA ARG A 567 28.09 8.76 25.05
C ARG A 567 27.36 9.99 25.58
N LYS A 568 26.57 9.80 26.63
CA LYS A 568 25.87 10.85 27.38
C LYS A 568 26.86 11.79 28.04
#